data_AF-Q1XFE4-F1
#
_entry.id   AF-Q1XFE4-F1
#
_cell.length_a   1.000
_cell.length_b   1.000
_cell.length_c   1.000
_cell.angle_alpha   90.00
_cell.angle_beta   90.00
_cell.angle_gamma   90.00
#
_symmetry.space_group_name_H-M   'P 1'
#
loop_
_entity.id
_entity.type
_entity.pdbx_description
1 polymer ?
#
loop_
_entity_poly.entity_id
_entity_poly.type
_entity_poly.pdbx_seq_one_letter_code
_entity_poly.pdbx_strand_id
1 'polypeptide(L)'
;MMKKIPYKLLAVSTFLTLTTTSVVSPVATFASGIEQTNNGDTSLSANEAKMKETLQKAGLFAKSMNAYSYMLIKNPDVNFEGITINGYVDLPGRIVQDQKNARAHALTWDTQVKKQLLDTLTGIVEYDTTFDNYYETIVDAINTGDGETLKEGITDLRGEIQQNQKSAQQLIQELTKLRDSIGQDVRAFGSNKDLLQSILKNQGADVEADQKRLDEILGSVNYYKQLESDGFNVMKGALFGLPLIGGLIVLGAQGNLSKLEPTLAELRQTVDYKVTLNRVVGVAYNNIGEMHKALD
;
A
#
# COMPACT_ATOMS: atom_id res chain seq x y z
N MET A 1 40.86 -31.37 -4.76
CA MET A 1 40.49 -30.46 -3.66
C MET A 1 39.18 -29.77 -4.07
N MET A 2 38.05 -30.30 -3.62
CA MET A 2 36.71 -29.84 -4.00
C MET A 2 36.30 -28.63 -3.14
N LYS A 3 35.98 -27.50 -3.77
CA LYS A 3 35.11 -26.48 -3.16
C LYS A 3 33.67 -26.80 -3.58
N LYS A 4 32.92 -27.45 -2.69
CA LYS A 4 31.47 -27.58 -2.83
C LYS A 4 30.85 -26.27 -2.33
N ILE A 5 30.16 -25.56 -3.22
CA ILE A 5 29.25 -24.47 -2.86
C ILE A 5 27.91 -25.13 -2.53
N PRO A 6 27.35 -24.98 -1.32
CA PRO A 6 26.03 -25.50 -1.04
C PRO A 6 24.98 -24.50 -1.53
N TYR A 7 24.20 -24.95 -2.52
CA TYR A 7 23.02 -24.29 -3.07
C TYR A 7 21.93 -24.24 -2.00
N LYS A 8 21.67 -23.06 -1.42
CA LYS A 8 20.45 -22.77 -0.64
C LYS A 8 19.51 -21.96 -1.52
N LEU A 9 18.63 -22.65 -2.24
CA LEU A 9 17.50 -22.08 -2.96
C LEU A 9 16.31 -23.00 -2.68
N LEU A 10 15.51 -22.64 -1.69
CA LEU A 10 14.23 -23.26 -1.38
C LEU A 10 13.22 -22.12 -1.25
N ALA A 11 12.31 -22.06 -2.20
CA ALA A 11 11.46 -20.91 -2.57
C ALA A 11 10.12 -20.95 -1.79
N VAL A 12 9.56 -19.85 -1.27
CA VAL A 12 8.24 -19.59 -0.58
C VAL A 12 7.02 -19.20 -1.51
N SER A 13 5.70 -19.29 -1.24
CA SER A 13 4.58 -19.70 -2.17
C SER A 13 3.34 -20.11 -1.45
N THR A 14 2.64 -19.15 -0.89
CA THR A 14 1.19 -19.19 -0.96
C THR A 14 0.63 -17.78 -0.73
N PHE A 15 0.51 -16.98 -1.80
CA PHE A 15 -0.71 -16.18 -1.95
C PHE A 15 -1.72 -17.11 -2.62
N LEU A 16 -2.53 -17.78 -1.80
CA LEU A 16 -3.42 -18.88 -2.20
C LEU A 16 -4.65 -18.41 -2.98
N THR A 17 -4.80 -18.94 -4.19
CA THR A 17 -6.10 -19.35 -4.72
C THR A 17 -6.46 -20.72 -4.12
N LEU A 18 -7.33 -20.75 -3.09
CA LEU A 18 -8.01 -21.97 -2.65
C LEU A 18 -9.38 -22.04 -3.34
N THR A 19 -9.53 -22.90 -4.33
CA THR A 19 -10.85 -23.37 -4.73
C THR A 19 -11.30 -24.42 -3.71
N THR A 20 -12.41 -24.13 -3.05
CA THR A 20 -13.06 -24.99 -2.07
C THR A 20 -13.59 -26.26 -2.73
N THR A 21 -12.90 -27.38 -2.57
CA THR A 21 -13.55 -28.70 -2.63
C THR A 21 -13.09 -29.52 -1.42
N SER A 22 -14.05 -29.77 -0.55
CA SER A 22 -14.01 -30.70 0.56
C SER A 22 -13.39 -32.04 0.16
N VAL A 23 -12.18 -32.31 0.65
CA VAL A 23 -11.57 -33.63 0.52
C VAL A 23 -12.11 -34.53 1.64
N VAL A 24 -13.22 -35.20 1.37
CA VAL A 24 -13.54 -36.45 2.05
C VAL A 24 -12.65 -37.51 1.41
N SER A 25 -11.59 -37.93 2.09
CA SER A 25 -10.70 -38.98 1.60
C SER A 25 -11.45 -40.32 1.49
N PRO A 26 -11.43 -41.01 0.34
CA PRO A 26 -11.59 -42.46 0.33
C PRO A 26 -10.29 -43.06 0.83
N VAL A 27 -10.38 -43.86 1.89
CA VAL A 27 -9.32 -44.77 2.32
C VAL A 27 -9.06 -45.75 1.18
N ALA A 28 -8.07 -45.45 0.33
CA ALA A 28 -7.61 -46.33 -0.72
C ALA A 28 -6.15 -46.71 -0.44
N THR A 29 -6.00 -47.85 0.21
CA THR A 29 -5.00 -48.89 -0.06
C THR A 29 -3.56 -48.44 -0.30
N PHE A 30 -2.73 -48.69 0.71
CA PHE A 30 -1.29 -48.86 0.62
C PHE A 30 -0.91 -49.81 -0.54
N ALA A 31 0.23 -49.51 -1.18
CA ALA A 31 0.88 -50.20 -2.30
C ALA A 31 0.51 -49.72 -3.71
N SER A 32 0.99 -48.53 -4.08
CA SER A 32 1.29 -48.17 -5.47
C SER A 32 2.53 -47.28 -5.47
N GLY A 33 3.43 -47.47 -6.44
CA GLY A 33 4.60 -46.64 -6.65
C GLY A 33 4.19 -45.24 -7.09
N ILE A 34 3.73 -44.44 -6.13
CA ILE A 34 3.39 -43.03 -6.32
C ILE A 34 4.70 -42.26 -6.41
N GLU A 35 4.78 -41.43 -7.45
CA GLU A 35 5.98 -40.80 -7.97
C GLU A 35 6.79 -40.07 -6.89
N GLN A 36 8.07 -40.44 -6.74
CA GLN A 36 9.08 -39.71 -5.96
C GLN A 36 9.56 -38.44 -6.70
N THR A 37 8.71 -37.85 -7.54
CA THR A 37 9.03 -36.59 -8.20
C THR A 37 8.56 -35.45 -7.31
N ASN A 38 9.47 -34.52 -7.03
CA ASN A 38 9.14 -33.24 -6.42
C ASN A 38 8.33 -32.42 -7.45
N ASN A 39 7.03 -32.72 -7.53
CA ASN A 39 6.08 -32.02 -8.37
C ASN A 39 5.53 -30.80 -7.60
N GLY A 40 4.99 -29.82 -8.32
CA GLY A 40 4.53 -28.55 -7.73
C GLY A 40 3.49 -28.69 -6.59
N ASP A 41 2.74 -29.80 -6.55
CA ASP A 41 1.67 -30.03 -5.57
C ASP A 41 2.17 -30.56 -4.21
N THR A 42 3.40 -31.09 -4.15
CA THR A 42 4.02 -31.64 -2.93
C THR A 42 5.24 -30.82 -2.46
N SER A 43 5.53 -29.73 -3.16
CA SER A 43 6.62 -28.84 -2.84
C SER A 43 6.37 -28.13 -1.49
N LEU A 44 7.31 -28.30 -0.55
CA LEU A 44 7.41 -27.48 0.67
C LEU A 44 7.86 -26.05 0.35
N SER A 45 8.46 -25.93 -0.83
CA SER A 45 8.71 -24.69 -1.51
C SER A 45 7.51 -24.28 -2.35
N ALA A 46 7.59 -23.09 -2.86
CA ALA A 46 6.47 -22.24 -2.92
C ALA A 46 6.97 -21.10 -3.88
N ASN A 47 6.11 -20.45 -4.67
CA ASN A 47 6.45 -19.52 -5.75
C ASN A 47 7.17 -18.20 -5.33
N GLU A 48 8.50 -18.29 -5.23
CA GLU A 48 9.39 -17.18 -4.88
C GLU A 48 9.21 -15.97 -5.81
N ALA A 49 9.00 -16.19 -7.11
CA ALA A 49 8.82 -15.10 -8.06
C ALA A 49 7.58 -14.26 -7.71
N LYS A 50 6.43 -14.93 -7.46
CA LYS A 50 5.20 -14.26 -7.04
C LYS A 50 5.34 -13.61 -5.66
N MET A 51 6.00 -14.28 -4.71
CA MET A 51 6.22 -13.70 -3.37
C MET A 51 7.06 -12.43 -3.45
N LYS A 52 8.16 -12.47 -4.22
CA LYS A 52 9.04 -11.31 -4.43
C LYS A 52 8.31 -10.14 -5.07
N GLU A 53 7.53 -10.39 -6.12
CA GLU A 53 6.69 -9.38 -6.77
C GLU A 53 5.68 -8.79 -5.78
N THR A 54 4.99 -9.62 -5.00
CA THR A 54 4.03 -9.14 -3.99
C THR A 54 4.70 -8.27 -2.92
N LEU A 55 5.90 -8.64 -2.45
CA LEU A 55 6.65 -7.85 -1.48
C LEU A 55 7.10 -6.50 -2.06
N GLN A 56 7.51 -6.47 -3.33
CA GLN A 56 7.88 -5.24 -4.03
C GLN A 56 6.67 -4.30 -4.16
N LYS A 57 5.53 -4.84 -4.60
CA LYS A 57 4.24 -4.12 -4.65
C LYS A 57 3.80 -3.60 -3.28
N ALA A 58 3.91 -4.43 -2.23
CA ALA A 58 3.57 -4.02 -0.87
C ALA A 58 4.44 -2.85 -0.37
N GLY A 59 5.74 -2.86 -0.69
CA GLY A 59 6.65 -1.75 -0.38
C GLY A 59 6.28 -0.45 -1.09
N LEU A 60 6.03 -0.52 -2.41
CA LEU A 60 5.59 0.61 -3.23
C LEU A 60 4.25 1.19 -2.77
N PHE A 61 3.30 0.32 -2.45
CA PHE A 61 2.02 0.66 -1.86
C PHE A 61 2.21 1.41 -0.54
N ALA A 62 2.96 0.84 0.41
CA ALA A 62 3.19 1.46 1.72
C ALA A 62 3.90 2.83 1.61
N LYS A 63 4.87 2.97 0.68
CA LYS A 63 5.55 4.24 0.42
C LYS A 63 4.58 5.32 -0.07
N SER A 64 3.67 4.96 -0.99
CA SER A 64 2.66 5.87 -1.52
C SER A 64 1.67 6.27 -0.44
N MET A 65 1.12 5.30 0.30
CA MET A 65 0.18 5.54 1.39
C MET A 65 0.76 6.44 2.49
N ASN A 66 2.04 6.25 2.85
CA ASN A 66 2.72 7.14 3.81
C ASN A 66 2.89 8.56 3.28
N ALA A 67 3.15 8.74 1.98
CA ALA A 67 3.24 10.06 1.37
C ALA A 67 1.89 10.80 1.41
N TYR A 68 0.81 10.11 1.03
CA TYR A 68 -0.54 10.66 1.07
C TYR A 68 -0.98 10.98 2.51
N SER A 69 -0.74 10.06 3.45
CA SER A 69 -1.04 10.29 4.88
C SER A 69 -0.30 11.50 5.43
N TYR A 70 1.00 11.60 5.15
CA TYR A 70 1.83 12.73 5.58
C TYR A 70 1.25 14.06 5.08
N MET A 71 0.89 14.16 3.79
CA MET A 71 0.32 15.39 3.24
C MET A 71 -1.06 15.70 3.83
N LEU A 72 -1.92 14.71 4.06
CA LEU A 72 -3.22 14.94 4.70
C LEU A 72 -3.09 15.50 6.13
N ILE A 73 -2.14 14.97 6.90
CA ILE A 73 -1.92 15.34 8.30
C ILE A 73 -1.19 16.68 8.42
N LYS A 74 -0.23 16.97 7.53
CA LYS A 74 0.64 18.15 7.63
C LYS A 74 0.13 19.39 6.93
N ASN A 75 -0.77 19.26 5.96
CA ASN A 75 -1.33 20.44 5.30
C ASN A 75 -2.32 21.20 6.20
N PRO A 76 -2.46 22.52 6.02
CA PRO A 76 -3.31 23.37 6.86
C PRO A 76 -4.77 22.97 6.87
N ASP A 77 -5.48 23.36 7.93
CA ASP A 77 -6.93 23.30 7.98
C ASP A 77 -7.52 24.24 6.92
N VAL A 78 -8.54 23.76 6.22
CA VAL A 78 -9.26 24.59 5.26
C VAL A 78 -9.96 25.73 6.00
N ASN A 79 -9.76 26.97 5.53
CA ASN A 79 -10.36 28.16 6.11
C ASN A 79 -11.09 28.97 5.02
N PHE A 80 -12.35 29.28 5.28
CA PHE A 80 -13.24 30.03 4.39
C PHE A 80 -13.38 31.51 4.78
N GLU A 81 -12.60 31.99 5.74
CA GLU A 81 -12.57 33.40 6.12
C GLU A 81 -12.28 34.29 4.90
N GLY A 82 -13.14 35.30 4.68
CA GLY A 82 -13.06 36.22 3.54
C GLY A 82 -13.48 35.63 2.18
N ILE A 83 -13.92 34.36 2.12
CA ILE A 83 -14.30 33.69 0.87
C ILE A 83 -15.81 33.85 0.64
N THR A 84 -16.17 34.49 -0.46
CA THR A 84 -17.57 34.55 -0.92
C THR A 84 -17.96 33.21 -1.54
N ILE A 85 -19.08 32.64 -1.10
CA ILE A 85 -19.55 31.31 -1.54
C ILE A 85 -20.84 31.38 -2.39
N ASN A 86 -21.18 32.56 -2.91
CA ASN A 86 -22.29 32.76 -3.88
C ASN A 86 -23.63 32.08 -3.49
N GLY A 87 -23.97 32.05 -2.20
CA GLY A 87 -25.22 31.47 -1.68
C GLY A 87 -25.16 30.00 -1.26
N TYR A 88 -24.06 29.28 -1.50
CA TYR A 88 -23.87 27.87 -1.08
C TYR A 88 -23.40 27.76 0.37
N VAL A 89 -24.18 28.30 1.32
CA VAL A 89 -23.77 28.54 2.72
C VAL A 89 -23.32 27.30 3.49
N ASP A 90 -23.70 26.10 3.05
CA ASP A 90 -23.33 24.82 3.65
C ASP A 90 -22.02 24.23 3.10
N LEU A 91 -21.57 24.66 1.92
CA LEU A 91 -20.36 24.17 1.27
C LEU A 91 -19.10 24.28 2.15
N PRO A 92 -18.84 25.39 2.88
CA PRO A 92 -17.69 25.49 3.78
C PRO A 92 -17.67 24.38 4.83
N GLY A 93 -18.81 24.13 5.47
CA GLY A 93 -18.94 23.10 6.50
C GLY A 93 -18.70 21.70 5.94
N ARG A 94 -19.21 21.43 4.73
CA ARG A 94 -18.99 20.16 4.03
C ARG A 94 -17.51 19.92 3.71
N ILE A 95 -16.83 20.91 3.12
CA ILE A 95 -15.40 20.79 2.77
C ILE A 95 -14.51 20.63 4.03
N VAL A 96 -14.81 21.35 5.12
CA VAL A 96 -14.13 21.15 6.41
C VAL A 96 -14.32 19.71 6.90
N GLN A 97 -15.53 19.16 6.78
CA GLN A 97 -15.81 17.79 7.18
C GLN A 97 -15.11 16.78 6.26
N ASP A 98 -15.10 17.02 4.95
CA ASP A 98 -14.39 16.19 3.97
C ASP A 98 -12.89 16.09 4.31
N GLN A 99 -12.25 17.21 4.67
CA GLN A 99 -10.85 17.22 5.10
C GLN A 99 -10.65 16.44 6.41
N LYS A 100 -11.57 16.57 7.38
CA LYS A 100 -11.53 15.80 8.64
C LYS A 100 -11.66 14.30 8.39
N ASN A 101 -12.58 13.90 7.51
CA ASN A 101 -12.76 12.50 7.13
C ASN A 101 -11.48 11.96 6.46
N ALA A 102 -10.91 12.70 5.50
CA ALA A 102 -9.66 12.32 4.85
C ALA A 102 -8.50 12.11 5.84
N ARG A 103 -8.37 12.99 6.84
CA ARG A 103 -7.36 12.83 7.91
C ARG A 103 -7.63 11.65 8.84
N ALA A 104 -8.90 11.35 9.13
CA ALA A 104 -9.26 10.16 9.91
C ALA A 104 -8.88 8.87 9.18
N HIS A 105 -9.05 8.83 7.85
CA HIS A 105 -8.59 7.70 7.01
C HIS A 105 -7.08 7.57 6.98
N ALA A 106 -6.35 8.69 6.86
CA ALA A 106 -4.89 8.73 6.96
C ALA A 106 -4.40 8.18 8.32
N LEU A 107 -5.05 8.57 9.42
CA LEU A 107 -4.73 8.05 10.75
C LEU A 107 -5.04 6.56 10.89
N THR A 108 -6.13 6.09 10.28
CA THR A 108 -6.50 4.66 10.24
C THR A 108 -5.45 3.85 9.49
N TRP A 109 -4.97 4.35 8.35
CA TRP A 109 -3.81 3.77 7.67
C TRP A 109 -2.59 3.70 8.60
N ASP A 110 -2.21 4.82 9.21
CA ASP A 110 -0.96 4.92 9.97
C ASP A 110 -0.92 4.09 11.24
N THR A 111 -2.07 3.91 11.90
CA THR A 111 -2.15 3.28 13.22
C THR A 111 -2.66 1.84 13.20
N GLN A 112 -3.44 1.45 12.17
CA GLN A 112 -4.08 0.14 12.11
C GLN A 112 -3.59 -0.65 10.90
N VAL A 113 -3.91 -0.20 9.68
CA VAL A 113 -3.66 -0.99 8.46
C VAL A 113 -2.16 -1.19 8.22
N LYS A 114 -1.34 -0.16 8.41
CA LYS A 114 0.12 -0.26 8.29
C LYS A 114 0.71 -1.27 9.29
N LYS A 115 0.18 -1.31 10.52
CA LYS A 115 0.59 -2.29 11.52
C LYS A 115 0.24 -3.71 11.05
N GLN A 116 -1.00 -3.93 10.61
CA GLN A 116 -1.44 -5.23 10.10
C GLN A 116 -0.58 -5.70 8.92
N LEU A 117 -0.19 -4.80 8.01
CA LEU A 117 0.74 -5.11 6.92
C LEU A 117 2.10 -5.57 7.45
N LEU A 118 2.69 -4.85 8.42
CA LEU A 118 3.97 -5.21 9.02
C LEU A 118 3.90 -6.53 9.79
N ASP A 119 2.80 -6.79 10.51
CA ASP A 119 2.58 -8.04 11.24
C ASP A 119 2.49 -9.22 10.24
N THR A 120 1.78 -9.07 9.11
CA THR A 120 1.74 -10.08 8.05
C THR A 120 3.13 -10.33 7.42
N LEU A 121 3.93 -9.28 7.19
CA LEU A 121 5.29 -9.41 6.67
C LEU A 121 6.22 -10.09 7.68
N THR A 122 6.04 -9.81 8.97
CA THR A 122 6.80 -10.44 10.06
C THR A 122 6.53 -11.93 10.12
N GLY A 123 5.28 -12.36 9.90
CA GLY A 123 4.92 -13.77 9.83
C GLY A 123 5.65 -14.56 8.72
N ILE A 124 6.05 -13.91 7.62
CA ILE A 124 6.90 -14.53 6.58
C ILE A 124 8.30 -14.81 7.14
N VAL A 125 8.87 -13.87 7.89
CA VAL A 125 10.20 -14.00 8.51
C VAL A 125 10.18 -15.03 9.64
N GLU A 126 9.13 -15.04 10.46
CA GLU A 126 8.94 -16.02 11.52
C GLU A 126 8.81 -17.43 10.96
N TYR A 127 8.06 -17.61 9.87
CA TYR A 127 7.97 -18.90 9.18
C TYR A 127 9.33 -19.38 8.65
N ASP A 128 10.09 -18.51 7.99
CA ASP A 128 11.44 -18.83 7.50
C ASP A 128 12.37 -19.25 8.65
N THR A 129 12.29 -18.54 9.79
CA THR A 129 13.04 -18.88 11.00
C THR A 129 12.67 -20.26 11.54
N THR A 130 11.37 -20.57 11.64
CA THR A 130 10.89 -21.89 12.08
C THR A 130 11.33 -23.00 11.11
N PHE A 131 11.26 -22.75 9.80
CA PHE A 131 11.72 -23.69 8.80
C PHE A 131 13.22 -23.97 8.91
N ASP A 132 14.06 -22.93 9.06
CA ASP A 132 15.51 -23.09 9.22
C ASP A 132 15.86 -23.85 10.52
N ASN A 133 15.14 -23.58 11.62
CA ASN A 133 15.30 -24.30 12.88
C ASN A 133 14.97 -25.81 12.77
N TYR A 134 13.98 -26.17 11.95
CA TYR A 134 13.62 -27.57 11.72
C TYR A 134 14.43 -28.25 10.61
N TYR A 135 15.22 -27.50 9.84
CA TYR A 135 15.89 -28.03 8.66
C TYR A 135 16.80 -29.21 8.95
N GLU A 136 17.73 -29.09 9.91
CA GLU A 136 18.66 -30.16 10.25
C GLU A 136 17.92 -31.39 10.81
N THR A 137 16.96 -31.18 11.71
CA THR A 137 16.13 -32.25 12.28
C THR A 137 15.34 -33.01 11.22
N ILE A 138 14.74 -32.30 10.25
CA ILE A 138 14.01 -32.92 9.13
C ILE A 138 14.97 -33.72 8.24
N VAL A 139 16.16 -33.19 7.93
CA VAL A 139 17.17 -33.91 7.14
C VAL A 139 17.62 -35.18 7.86
N ASP A 140 17.88 -35.12 9.15
CA ASP A 140 18.29 -36.28 9.96
C ASP A 140 17.18 -37.34 10.05
N ALA A 141 15.92 -36.92 10.19
CA ALA A 141 14.78 -37.81 10.20
C ALA A 141 14.58 -38.52 8.84
N ILE A 142 14.82 -37.83 7.71
CA ILE A 142 14.85 -38.47 6.38
C ILE A 142 15.97 -39.52 6.32
N ASN A 143 17.18 -39.16 6.77
CA ASN A 143 18.36 -40.03 6.67
C ASN A 143 18.25 -41.28 7.55
N THR A 144 17.58 -41.18 8.70
CA THR A 144 17.41 -42.28 9.66
C THR A 144 16.10 -43.05 9.48
N GLY A 145 15.20 -42.59 8.59
CA GLY A 145 13.89 -43.20 8.37
C GLY A 145 12.90 -42.96 9.51
N ASP A 146 13.09 -41.89 10.29
CA ASP A 146 12.22 -41.51 11.40
C ASP A 146 10.97 -40.77 10.89
N GLY A 147 9.94 -41.56 10.56
CA GLY A 147 8.69 -41.04 10.05
C GLY A 147 7.88 -40.21 11.05
N GLU A 148 8.02 -40.44 12.37
CA GLU A 148 7.25 -39.69 13.37
C GLU A 148 7.81 -38.27 13.51
N THR A 149 9.13 -38.11 13.57
CA THR A 149 9.78 -36.78 13.58
C THR A 149 9.46 -35.99 12.31
N LEU A 150 9.44 -36.64 11.13
CA LEU A 150 9.02 -35.97 9.89
C LEU A 150 7.57 -35.49 9.93
N LYS A 151 6.67 -36.34 10.42
CA LYS A 151 5.25 -36.00 10.54
C LYS A 151 5.01 -34.85 11.51
N GLU A 152 5.73 -34.82 12.64
CA GLU A 152 5.66 -33.74 13.62
C GLU A 152 6.14 -32.43 13.01
N GLY A 153 7.36 -32.39 12.46
CA GLY A 153 7.92 -31.17 11.85
C GLY A 153 7.06 -30.60 10.72
N ILE A 154 6.51 -31.45 9.84
CA ILE A 154 5.58 -31.02 8.79
C ILE A 154 4.24 -30.54 9.36
N THR A 155 3.75 -31.15 10.44
CA THR A 155 2.50 -30.74 11.10
C THR A 155 2.62 -29.35 11.71
N ASP A 156 3.75 -29.07 12.35
CA ASP A 156 4.04 -27.77 12.96
C ASP A 156 4.20 -26.68 11.91
N LEU A 157 5.00 -26.92 10.85
CA LEU A 157 5.14 -25.99 9.73
C LEU A 157 3.80 -25.68 9.07
N ARG A 158 2.91 -26.67 8.96
CA ARG A 158 1.54 -26.46 8.48
C ARG A 158 0.71 -25.58 9.42
N GLY A 159 0.90 -25.70 10.74
CA GLY A 159 0.29 -24.81 11.73
C GLY A 159 0.68 -23.35 11.52
N GLU A 160 1.97 -23.09 11.33
CA GLU A 160 2.49 -21.74 11.02
C GLU A 160 1.94 -21.18 9.69
N ILE A 161 1.84 -22.03 8.65
CA ILE A 161 1.20 -21.64 7.39
C ILE A 161 -0.26 -21.22 7.61
N GLN A 162 -1.02 -21.96 8.42
CA GLN A 162 -2.41 -21.60 8.74
C GLN A 162 -2.50 -20.27 9.51
N GLN A 163 -1.54 -19.98 10.37
CA GLN A 163 -1.48 -18.71 11.08
C GLN A 163 -1.18 -17.55 10.12
N ASN A 164 -0.23 -17.72 9.21
CA ASN A 164 0.07 -16.74 8.15
C ASN A 164 -1.12 -16.51 7.21
N GLN A 165 -1.90 -17.55 6.90
CA GLN A 165 -3.15 -17.40 6.14
C GLN A 165 -4.17 -16.51 6.85
N LYS A 166 -4.35 -16.69 8.17
CA LYS A 166 -5.25 -15.83 8.97
C LYS A 166 -4.77 -14.37 8.95
N SER A 167 -3.48 -14.14 9.15
CA SER A 167 -2.89 -12.80 9.11
C SER A 167 -3.08 -12.13 7.75
N ALA A 168 -2.90 -12.86 6.65
CA ALA A 168 -3.14 -12.35 5.30
C ALA A 168 -4.62 -12.05 5.03
N GLN A 169 -5.54 -12.91 5.48
CA GLN A 169 -6.98 -12.67 5.39
C GLN A 169 -7.40 -11.42 6.17
N GLN A 170 -6.87 -11.23 7.38
CA GLN A 170 -7.13 -10.04 8.19
C GLN A 170 -6.63 -8.77 7.48
N LEU A 171 -5.42 -8.81 6.90
CA LEU A 171 -4.89 -7.70 6.10
C LEU A 171 -5.82 -7.32 4.95
N ILE A 172 -6.31 -8.31 4.18
CA ILE A 172 -7.25 -8.08 3.07
C ILE A 172 -8.55 -7.44 3.58
N GLN A 173 -9.07 -7.91 4.71
CA GLN A 173 -10.30 -7.35 5.30
C GLN A 173 -10.12 -5.89 5.73
N GLU A 174 -9.02 -5.56 6.42
CA GLU A 174 -8.75 -4.19 6.86
C GLU A 174 -8.50 -3.23 5.68
N LEU A 175 -7.78 -3.69 4.63
CA LEU A 175 -7.60 -2.93 3.40
C LEU A 175 -8.94 -2.67 2.70
N THR A 176 -9.79 -3.69 2.59
CA THR A 176 -11.12 -3.59 1.97
C THR A 176 -12.01 -2.62 2.74
N LYS A 177 -12.03 -2.72 4.08
CA LYS A 177 -12.82 -1.84 4.94
C LYS A 177 -12.38 -0.38 4.82
N LEU A 178 -11.06 -0.12 4.80
CA LEU A 178 -10.53 1.21 4.59
C LEU A 178 -10.91 1.75 3.20
N ARG A 179 -10.74 0.94 2.15
CA ARG A 179 -11.11 1.31 0.77
C ARG A 179 -12.59 1.71 0.69
N ASP A 180 -13.48 0.86 1.19
CA ASP A 180 -14.93 1.08 1.08
C ASP A 180 -15.37 2.33 1.85
N SER A 181 -14.77 2.58 3.02
CA SER A 181 -15.01 3.78 3.80
C SER A 181 -14.53 5.04 3.07
N ILE A 182 -13.32 5.01 2.50
CA ILE A 182 -12.77 6.12 1.73
C ILE A 182 -13.63 6.38 0.49
N GLY A 183 -14.06 5.33 -0.23
CA GLY A 183 -14.77 5.47 -1.50
C GLY A 183 -16.07 6.25 -1.39
N GLN A 184 -16.76 6.16 -0.25
CA GLN A 184 -17.97 6.96 0.01
C GLN A 184 -17.62 8.43 0.19
N ASP A 185 -16.62 8.74 1.02
CA ASP A 185 -16.19 10.10 1.32
C ASP A 185 -15.56 10.81 0.12
N VAL A 186 -14.77 10.10 -0.70
CA VAL A 186 -14.11 10.70 -1.89
C VAL A 186 -15.13 11.16 -2.92
N ARG A 187 -16.24 10.44 -3.12
CA ARG A 187 -17.31 10.86 -4.05
C ARG A 187 -18.01 12.14 -3.59
N ALA A 188 -18.31 12.22 -2.30
CA ALA A 188 -18.90 13.42 -1.70
C ALA A 188 -17.91 14.61 -1.81
N PHE A 189 -16.66 14.37 -1.42
CA PHE A 189 -15.62 15.40 -1.47
C PHE A 189 -15.36 15.90 -2.89
N GLY A 190 -15.30 15.00 -3.89
CA GLY A 190 -15.13 15.39 -5.29
C GLY A 190 -16.23 16.34 -5.76
N SER A 191 -17.49 16.02 -5.44
CA SER A 191 -18.64 16.88 -5.79
C SER A 191 -18.55 18.26 -5.12
N ASN A 192 -18.18 18.31 -3.83
CA ASN A 192 -18.01 19.56 -3.10
C ASN A 192 -16.82 20.39 -3.63
N LYS A 193 -15.69 19.73 -3.93
CA LYS A 193 -14.50 20.35 -4.53
C LYS A 193 -14.84 20.98 -5.88
N ASP A 194 -15.51 20.25 -6.76
CA ASP A 194 -15.82 20.74 -8.11
C ASP A 194 -16.78 21.94 -8.07
N LEU A 195 -17.73 21.93 -7.12
CA LEU A 195 -18.58 23.09 -6.84
C LEU A 195 -17.76 24.29 -6.34
N LEU A 196 -16.86 24.08 -5.38
CA LEU A 196 -15.97 25.14 -4.88
C LEU A 196 -15.13 25.71 -6.02
N GLN A 197 -14.48 24.86 -6.82
CA GLN A 197 -13.66 25.26 -7.96
C GLN A 197 -14.48 26.11 -8.95
N SER A 198 -15.72 25.70 -9.24
CA SER A 198 -16.64 26.45 -10.10
C SER A 198 -16.99 27.84 -9.54
N ILE A 199 -17.26 27.93 -8.23
CA ILE A 199 -17.54 29.20 -7.55
C ILE A 199 -16.33 30.14 -7.65
N LEU A 200 -15.13 29.64 -7.34
CA LEU A 200 -13.91 30.44 -7.36
C LEU A 200 -13.54 30.89 -8.78
N LYS A 201 -13.70 30.00 -9.77
CA LYS A 201 -13.53 30.33 -11.19
C LYS A 201 -14.47 31.46 -11.63
N ASN A 202 -15.74 31.39 -11.25
CA ASN A 202 -16.74 32.41 -11.58
C ASN A 202 -16.44 33.78 -10.91
N GLN A 203 -15.56 33.80 -9.91
CA GLN A 203 -15.07 35.03 -9.29
C GLN A 203 -13.72 35.50 -9.85
N GLY A 204 -13.28 34.94 -10.98
CA GLY A 204 -12.07 35.34 -11.68
C GLY A 204 -10.77 34.70 -11.20
N ALA A 205 -10.81 33.71 -10.30
CA ALA A 205 -9.62 32.99 -9.88
C ALA A 205 -9.17 31.96 -10.94
N ASP A 206 -7.87 31.94 -11.26
CA ASP A 206 -7.26 30.99 -12.21
C ASP A 206 -7.03 29.60 -11.59
N VAL A 207 -8.10 29.00 -11.05
CA VAL A 207 -8.03 27.74 -10.30
C VAL A 207 -7.79 26.52 -11.17
N GLU A 208 -8.15 26.56 -12.46
CA GLU A 208 -7.98 25.41 -13.37
C GLU A 208 -6.52 25.20 -13.78
N ALA A 209 -5.83 26.26 -14.19
CA ALA A 209 -4.41 26.16 -14.53
C ALA A 209 -3.58 25.83 -13.27
N ASP A 210 -3.94 26.43 -12.13
CA ASP A 210 -3.28 26.15 -10.86
C ASP A 210 -3.45 24.70 -10.39
N GLN A 211 -4.66 24.15 -10.50
CA GLN A 211 -4.92 22.74 -10.18
C GLN A 211 -4.09 21.78 -11.06
N LYS A 212 -3.95 22.06 -12.36
CA LYS A 212 -3.11 21.23 -13.25
C LYS A 212 -1.65 21.20 -12.81
N ARG A 213 -1.08 22.35 -12.45
CA ARG A 213 0.28 22.45 -11.92
C ARG A 213 0.44 21.67 -10.63
N LEU A 214 -0.53 21.78 -9.74
CA LEU A 214 -0.53 21.06 -8.48
C LEU A 214 -0.59 19.54 -8.71
N ASP A 215 -1.46 19.07 -9.59
CA ASP A 215 -1.61 17.65 -9.91
C ASP A 215 -0.35 17.06 -10.57
N GLU A 216 0.42 17.84 -11.35
CA GLU A 216 1.71 17.43 -11.89
C GLU A 216 2.73 17.14 -10.77
N ILE A 217 2.82 18.02 -9.77
CA ILE A 217 3.72 17.80 -8.62
C ILE A 217 3.28 16.56 -7.82
N LEU A 218 1.98 16.46 -7.52
CA LEU A 218 1.43 15.35 -6.73
C LEU A 218 1.54 14.00 -7.45
N GLY A 219 1.49 13.99 -8.79
CA GLY A 219 1.73 12.78 -9.59
C GLY A 219 3.13 12.19 -9.39
N SER A 220 4.13 12.99 -8.99
CA SER A 220 5.51 12.53 -8.82
C SER A 220 5.71 11.56 -7.65
N VAL A 221 4.78 11.53 -6.69
CA VAL A 221 4.83 10.66 -5.51
C VAL A 221 3.91 9.44 -5.60
N ASN A 222 3.33 9.23 -6.78
CA ASN A 222 2.46 8.10 -7.08
C ASN A 222 3.28 6.84 -7.42
N TYR A 223 4.02 6.31 -6.44
CA TYR A 223 4.95 5.21 -6.67
C TYR A 223 4.25 3.87 -6.94
N TYR A 224 3.04 3.65 -6.43
CA TYR A 224 2.33 2.39 -6.65
C TYR A 224 1.94 2.17 -8.13
N LYS A 225 1.86 3.25 -8.93
CA LYS A 225 1.67 3.18 -10.38
C LYS A 225 2.97 3.01 -11.17
N GLN A 226 4.14 3.08 -10.54
CA GLN A 226 5.41 2.84 -11.22
C GLN A 226 5.60 1.35 -11.45
N LEU A 227 5.58 0.95 -12.72
CA LEU A 227 5.87 -0.42 -13.16
C LEU A 227 7.32 -0.80 -12.84
N GLU A 228 7.50 -2.00 -12.27
CA GLU A 228 8.76 -2.56 -11.80
C GLU A 228 9.81 -2.69 -12.93
N SER A 229 10.84 -1.84 -12.90
CA SER A 229 12.16 -2.20 -13.45
C SER A 229 13.25 -2.28 -12.36
N ASP A 230 13.06 -1.59 -11.23
CA ASP A 230 14.14 -1.32 -10.27
C ASP A 230 14.04 -2.15 -8.97
N GLY A 231 13.03 -3.02 -8.85
CA GLY A 231 12.75 -3.79 -7.64
C GLY A 231 12.66 -2.91 -6.39
N PHE A 232 13.31 -3.29 -5.29
CA PHE A 232 13.31 -2.49 -4.05
C PHE A 232 14.14 -1.20 -4.12
N ASN A 233 14.88 -0.91 -5.21
CA ASN A 233 15.68 0.32 -5.28
C ASN A 233 14.82 1.59 -5.34
N VAL A 234 13.60 1.51 -5.87
CA VAL A 234 12.60 2.59 -5.81
C VAL A 234 12.31 3.06 -4.38
N MET A 235 12.48 2.19 -3.38
CA MET A 235 12.28 2.53 -1.97
C MET A 235 13.36 3.49 -1.46
N LYS A 236 14.59 3.42 -1.99
CA LYS A 236 15.74 4.26 -1.56
C LYS A 236 15.60 5.73 -1.93
N GLY A 237 14.80 6.06 -2.95
CA GLY A 237 14.58 7.45 -3.35
C GLY A 237 13.93 8.27 -2.23
N ALA A 238 14.59 9.33 -1.79
CA ALA A 238 14.05 10.21 -0.75
C ALA A 238 12.85 11.03 -1.26
N LEU A 239 11.89 11.27 -0.36
CA LEU A 239 10.80 12.22 -0.52
C LEU A 239 11.10 13.47 0.30
N PHE A 240 10.92 14.64 -0.32
CA PHE A 240 11.12 15.93 0.34
C PHE A 240 9.80 16.68 0.46
N GLY A 241 9.57 17.28 1.63
CA GLY A 241 8.52 18.26 1.84
C GLY A 241 8.89 19.58 1.16
N LEU A 242 8.09 19.98 0.18
CA LEU A 242 8.26 21.19 -0.59
C LEU A 242 7.22 22.21 -0.12
N PRO A 243 7.63 23.23 0.65
CA PRO A 243 6.70 24.25 1.11
C PRO A 243 6.24 25.11 -0.08
N LEU A 244 4.94 25.39 -0.11
CA LEU A 244 4.28 26.31 -1.04
C LEU A 244 3.60 27.43 -0.25
N ILE A 245 3.14 28.45 -0.98
CA ILE A 245 2.39 29.56 -0.40
C ILE A 245 1.11 29.05 0.29
N GLY A 246 0.74 29.70 1.39
CA GLY A 246 -0.40 29.32 2.22
C GLY A 246 -0.08 28.26 3.26
N GLY A 247 1.21 27.93 3.46
CA GLY A 247 1.62 26.89 4.41
C GLY A 247 1.40 25.47 3.90
N LEU A 248 1.09 25.31 2.60
CA LEU A 248 0.98 24.00 1.96
C LEU A 248 2.32 23.29 1.94
N ILE A 249 2.28 21.97 2.08
CA ILE A 249 3.41 21.08 1.88
C ILE A 249 2.99 20.01 0.87
N VAL A 250 3.69 19.97 -0.26
CA VAL A 250 3.59 18.88 -1.23
C VAL A 250 4.86 18.04 -1.17
N LEU A 251 4.75 16.74 -1.42
CA LEU A 251 5.92 15.87 -1.47
C LEU A 251 6.45 15.79 -2.91
N GLY A 252 7.77 15.78 -3.04
CA GLY A 252 8.45 15.56 -4.32
C GLY A 252 9.54 14.50 -4.20
N ALA A 253 9.68 13.67 -5.23
CA ALA A 253 10.75 12.69 -5.35
C ALA A 253 12.09 13.38 -5.67
N GLN A 254 13.17 13.08 -4.93
CA GLN A 254 14.48 13.68 -5.16
C GLN A 254 14.94 13.60 -6.62
N GLY A 255 14.76 12.43 -7.26
CA GLY A 255 15.14 12.19 -8.65
C GLY A 255 14.33 12.98 -9.68
N ASN A 256 13.20 13.56 -9.29
CA ASN A 256 12.33 14.35 -10.17
C ASN A 256 12.40 15.85 -9.87
N LEU A 257 13.11 16.31 -8.83
CA LEU A 257 13.13 17.72 -8.43
C LEU A 257 13.54 18.65 -9.57
N SER A 258 14.59 18.31 -10.34
CA SER A 258 15.03 19.12 -11.48
C SER A 258 13.98 19.25 -12.59
N LYS A 259 13.13 18.23 -12.77
CA LYS A 259 12.03 18.25 -13.74
C LYS A 259 10.83 19.07 -13.22
N LEU A 260 10.59 19.02 -11.91
CA LEU A 260 9.46 19.69 -11.26
C LEU A 260 9.75 21.16 -10.93
N GLU A 261 11.02 21.58 -10.89
CA GLU A 261 11.41 22.93 -10.47
C GLU A 261 10.70 24.06 -11.24
N PRO A 262 10.49 23.98 -12.58
CA PRO A 262 9.71 24.99 -13.29
C PRO A 262 8.28 25.12 -12.76
N THR A 263 7.58 24.00 -12.60
CA THR A 263 6.20 23.97 -12.06
C THR A 263 6.17 24.41 -10.59
N LEU A 264 7.16 24.03 -9.79
CA LEU A 264 7.30 24.47 -8.40
C LEU A 264 7.53 25.98 -8.31
N ALA A 265 8.33 26.56 -9.20
CA ALA A 265 8.55 28.00 -9.25
C ALA A 265 7.25 28.76 -9.52
N GLU A 266 6.40 28.27 -10.42
CA GLU A 266 5.06 28.82 -10.65
C GLU A 266 4.16 28.69 -9.41
N LEU A 267 4.14 27.54 -8.74
CA LEU A 267 3.34 27.33 -7.53
C LEU A 267 3.82 28.17 -6.32
N ARG A 268 5.08 28.60 -6.32
CA ARG A 268 5.65 29.49 -5.29
C ARG A 268 5.39 30.97 -5.55
N GLN A 269 4.82 31.36 -6.70
CA GLN A 269 4.41 32.74 -6.93
C GLN A 269 3.24 33.13 -6.02
N THR A 270 3.24 34.37 -5.55
CA THR A 270 2.12 34.92 -4.76
C THR A 270 0.83 34.82 -5.56
N VAL A 271 -0.17 34.19 -4.96
CA VAL A 271 -1.50 34.00 -5.54
C VAL A 271 -2.56 34.56 -4.59
N ASP A 272 -3.73 34.82 -5.17
CA ASP A 272 -4.91 35.22 -4.41
C ASP A 272 -5.33 34.15 -3.39
N TYR A 273 -5.99 34.59 -2.31
CA TYR A 273 -6.44 33.73 -1.23
C TYR A 273 -7.46 32.66 -1.68
N LYS A 274 -8.22 32.92 -2.76
CA LYS A 274 -9.10 31.93 -3.41
C LYS A 274 -8.30 30.78 -4.02
N VAL A 275 -7.21 31.08 -4.71
CA VAL A 275 -6.32 30.06 -5.29
C VAL A 275 -5.66 29.26 -4.16
N THR A 276 -5.21 29.94 -3.09
CA THR A 276 -4.65 29.26 -1.91
C THR A 276 -5.65 28.30 -1.27
N LEU A 277 -6.90 28.71 -1.08
CA LEU A 277 -7.98 27.83 -0.61
C LEU A 277 -8.15 26.62 -1.52
N ASN A 278 -8.24 26.86 -2.84
CA ASN A 278 -8.40 25.79 -3.82
C ASN A 278 -7.24 24.79 -3.77
N ARG A 279 -6.01 25.24 -3.54
CA ARG A 279 -4.85 24.37 -3.36
C ARG A 279 -4.96 23.49 -2.12
N VAL A 280 -5.34 24.05 -0.96
CA VAL A 280 -5.53 23.25 0.29
C VAL A 280 -6.53 22.12 0.04
N VAL A 281 -7.68 22.47 -0.55
CA VAL A 281 -8.74 21.51 -0.89
C VAL A 281 -8.29 20.51 -1.94
N GLY A 282 -7.60 20.98 -2.98
CA GLY A 282 -7.06 20.16 -4.07
C GLY A 282 -6.04 19.13 -3.59
N VAL A 283 -5.10 19.53 -2.74
CA VAL A 283 -4.13 18.60 -2.12
C VAL A 283 -4.86 17.58 -1.25
N ALA A 284 -5.79 18.00 -0.40
CA ALA A 284 -6.53 17.08 0.46
C ALA A 284 -7.31 16.04 -0.37
N TYR A 285 -8.06 16.51 -1.38
CA TYR A 285 -8.82 15.65 -2.28
C TYR A 285 -7.93 14.69 -3.10
N ASN A 286 -6.84 15.19 -3.67
CA ASN A 286 -5.92 14.38 -4.45
C ASN A 286 -5.35 13.23 -3.59
N ASN A 287 -4.88 13.54 -2.37
CA ASN A 287 -4.30 12.53 -1.49
C ASN A 287 -5.31 11.44 -1.09
N ILE A 288 -6.52 11.81 -0.68
CA ILE A 288 -7.52 10.80 -0.30
C ILE A 288 -8.02 10.02 -1.51
N GLY A 289 -8.11 10.65 -2.68
CA GLY A 289 -8.43 9.99 -3.94
C GLY A 289 -7.35 9.00 -4.39
N GLU A 290 -6.07 9.34 -4.25
CA GLU A 290 -4.98 8.42 -4.57
C GLU A 290 -4.80 7.33 -3.51
N MET A 291 -5.11 7.59 -2.22
CA MET A 291 -5.22 6.52 -1.21
C MET A 291 -6.30 5.51 -1.60
N HIS A 292 -7.48 5.97 -2.05
CA HIS A 292 -8.54 5.07 -2.52
C HIS A 292 -8.06 4.20 -3.70
N LYS A 293 -7.46 4.83 -4.71
CA LYS A 293 -6.98 4.13 -5.92
C LYS A 293 -5.78 3.21 -5.66
N ALA A 294 -5.03 3.41 -4.57
CA ALA A 294 -3.95 2.51 -4.17
C ALA A 294 -4.48 1.25 -3.45
N LEU A 295 -5.72 1.30 -2.96
CA LEU A 295 -6.40 0.19 -2.28
C LEU A 295 -7.33 -0.62 -3.20
N ASP A 296 -7.59 -0.13 -4.41
CA ASP A 296 -8.41 -0.77 -5.45
C ASP A 296 -7.57 -1.72 -6.31
#